data_AF-A0AA39IP16-F1
#
_entry.id   AF-A0AA39IP16-F1
#
_cell.length_a   1.000
_cell.length_b   1.000
_cell.length_c   1.000
_cell.angle_alpha   90.00
_cell.angle_beta   90.00
_cell.angle_gamma   90.00
#
_symmetry.space_group_name_H-M   'P 1'
#
loop_
_entity.id
_entity.type
_entity.pdbx_description
1 polymer ?
#
loop_
_entity_poly.entity_id
_entity_poly.type
_entity_poly.pdbx_seq_one_letter_code
_entity_poly.pdbx_strand_id
1 'polypeptide(L)'
;MNSLPANFYDQLFPVFMMGTMCTAQELSGTFGMVAKLFYGNHHDHELEIENNLIINEELYFFSNERTEKCAEMSQPVSKKYTNTVCITLRDTNDKVSKEFRDRIQNRHADYELILECSTISPAWMKWALALPKLTRLCIAEKLEDAALDFYLQ
;
A
#
# COMPACT_ATOMS: atom_id res chain seq x y z
N MET A 1 28.83 4.59 -5.13
CA MET A 1 28.03 3.77 -4.18
C MET A 1 28.63 2.39 -3.86
N ASN A 2 29.62 1.87 -4.61
CA ASN A 2 30.17 0.52 -4.34
C ASN A 2 31.07 0.38 -3.10
N SER A 3 31.19 1.43 -2.29
CA SER A 3 32.05 1.50 -1.10
C SER A 3 31.31 1.31 0.22
N LEU A 4 29.98 1.16 0.18
CA LEU A 4 29.17 0.93 1.39
C LEU A 4 29.04 -0.57 1.67
N PRO A 5 29.09 -1.00 2.94
CA PRO A 5 28.97 -2.42 3.28
C PRO A 5 27.57 -2.96 2.93
N ALA A 6 27.47 -4.24 2.59
CA ALA A 6 26.22 -4.85 2.14
C ALA A 6 25.04 -4.65 3.12
N ASN A 7 25.31 -4.70 4.42
CA ASN A 7 24.31 -4.53 5.48
C ASN A 7 23.68 -3.13 5.51
N PHE A 8 24.33 -2.11 4.94
CA PHE A 8 23.76 -0.77 4.82
C PHE A 8 22.54 -0.80 3.90
N TYR A 9 22.64 -1.54 2.79
CA TYR A 9 21.54 -1.66 1.84
C TYR A 9 20.37 -2.42 2.45
N ASP A 10 20.62 -3.53 3.16
CA ASP A 10 19.56 -4.29 3.84
C ASP A 10 18.73 -3.43 4.81
N GLN A 11 19.35 -2.42 5.44
CA GLN A 11 18.67 -1.48 6.33
C GLN A 11 17.96 -0.34 5.59
N LEU A 12 18.40 0.00 4.38
CA LEU A 12 17.85 1.10 3.59
C LEU A 12 16.63 0.66 2.76
N PHE A 13 16.64 -0.58 2.28
CA PHE A 13 15.59 -1.15 1.43
C PHE A 13 14.16 -1.03 2.01
N PRO A 14 13.92 -1.30 3.31
CA PRO A 14 12.59 -1.15 3.90
C PRO A 14 12.07 0.28 3.97
N VAL A 15 12.95 1.28 3.81
CA VAL A 15 12.61 2.71 3.99
C VAL A 15 12.35 3.40 2.66
N PHE A 16 12.75 2.78 1.54
CA PHE A 16 12.62 3.40 0.24
C PHE A 16 11.21 3.25 -0.32
N MET A 17 10.66 4.38 -0.75
CA MET A 17 9.42 4.41 -1.51
C MET A 17 9.62 3.72 -2.87
N MET A 18 8.54 3.14 -3.41
CA MET A 18 8.59 2.48 -4.71
C MET A 18 9.12 3.37 -5.84
N GLY A 19 8.79 4.67 -5.82
CA GLY A 19 9.35 5.64 -6.76
C GLY A 19 10.88 5.69 -6.74
N THR A 20 11.51 5.59 -5.56
CA THR A 20 12.97 5.56 -5.43
C THR A 20 13.55 4.27 -6.01
N MET A 21 12.87 3.13 -5.80
CA MET A 21 13.29 1.84 -6.36
C MET A 21 13.22 1.82 -7.89
N CYS A 22 12.20 2.45 -8.46
CA CYS A 22 12.06 2.61 -9.91
C CYS A 22 13.28 3.31 -10.53
N THR A 23 13.73 4.42 -9.95
CA THR A 23 14.93 5.12 -10.44
C THR A 23 16.22 4.35 -10.12
N ALA A 24 16.28 3.72 -8.95
CA ALA A 24 17.47 2.99 -8.51
C ALA A 24 17.83 1.78 -9.40
N GLN A 25 16.85 1.20 -10.11
CA GLN A 25 17.10 0.07 -11.01
C GLN A 25 18.06 0.39 -12.18
N GLU A 26 18.20 1.66 -12.53
CA GLU A 26 19.09 2.14 -13.59
C GLU A 26 20.55 2.24 -13.13
N LEU A 27 20.79 2.18 -11.81
CA LEU A 27 22.12 2.28 -11.24
C LEU A 27 22.94 1.02 -11.55
N SER A 28 24.24 1.20 -11.75
CA SER A 28 25.16 0.07 -11.89
C SER A 28 25.57 -0.51 -10.53
N GLY A 29 26.03 -1.76 -10.53
CA GLY A 29 26.51 -2.45 -9.33
C GLY A 29 25.39 -3.10 -8.50
N THR A 30 25.74 -3.52 -7.29
CA THR A 30 24.87 -4.34 -6.45
C THR A 30 23.55 -3.66 -6.12
N PHE A 31 23.58 -2.36 -5.81
CA PHE A 31 22.35 -1.65 -5.44
C PHE A 31 21.32 -1.62 -6.56
N GLY A 32 21.72 -1.28 -7.79
CA GLY A 32 20.79 -1.29 -8.93
C GLY A 32 20.30 -2.69 -9.29
N MET A 33 21.14 -3.72 -9.12
CA MET A 33 20.71 -5.12 -9.27
C MET A 33 19.62 -5.50 -8.25
N VAL A 34 19.79 -5.13 -6.97
CA VAL A 34 18.78 -5.41 -5.94
C VAL A 34 17.52 -4.57 -6.17
N ALA A 35 17.65 -3.30 -6.54
CA ALA A 35 16.51 -2.44 -6.87
C ALA A 35 15.70 -3.01 -8.05
N LYS A 36 16.39 -3.52 -9.08
CA LYS A 36 15.75 -4.19 -10.22
C LYS A 36 15.01 -5.47 -9.81
N LEU A 37 15.61 -6.30 -8.96
CA LEU A 37 14.96 -7.51 -8.45
C LEU A 37 13.75 -7.17 -7.56
N PHE A 38 13.88 -6.14 -6.71
CA PHE A 38 12.79 -5.70 -5.85
C PHE A 38 11.64 -5.13 -6.66
N TYR A 39 11.93 -4.17 -7.55
CA TYR A 39 10.95 -3.52 -8.43
C TYR A 39 10.27 -4.51 -9.36
N GLY A 40 11.04 -5.34 -10.07
CA GLY A 40 10.52 -6.30 -11.05
C GLY A 40 9.72 -7.49 -10.46
N ASN A 41 9.69 -7.64 -9.14
CA ASN A 41 8.88 -8.64 -8.44
C ASN A 41 7.84 -7.98 -7.51
N HIS A 42 7.64 -6.66 -7.61
CA HIS A 42 6.69 -5.95 -6.77
C HIS A 42 5.28 -6.07 -7.33
N HIS A 43 4.32 -6.23 -6.43
CA HIS A 43 2.90 -6.36 -6.74
C HIS A 43 2.08 -5.49 -5.80
N ASP A 44 1.34 -4.54 -6.37
CA ASP A 44 0.46 -3.66 -5.63
C ASP A 44 -1.00 -4.02 -5.87
N HIS A 45 -1.74 -4.19 -4.77
CA HIS A 45 -3.18 -4.33 -4.79
C HIS A 45 -3.80 -3.02 -4.31
N GLU A 46 -4.37 -2.27 -5.23
CA GLU A 46 -5.02 -1.00 -4.95
C GLU A 46 -6.54 -1.20 -4.85
N LEU A 47 -7.14 -0.60 -3.83
CA LEU A 47 -8.56 -0.68 -3.53
C LEU A 47 -9.09 0.71 -3.28
N GLU A 48 -10.09 1.13 -4.05
CA GLU A 48 -10.88 2.31 -3.73
C GLU A 48 -12.20 1.89 -3.11
N ILE A 49 -12.50 2.47 -1.96
CA ILE A 49 -13.70 2.17 -1.20
C ILE A 49 -14.53 3.41 -1.05
N GLU A 50 -15.80 3.29 -1.40
CA GLU A 50 -16.79 4.34 -1.22
C GLU A 50 -18.05 3.74 -0.62
N ASN A 51 -18.61 4.36 0.42
CA ASN A 51 -19.82 3.86 1.09
C ASN A 51 -19.71 2.39 1.56
N ASN A 52 -18.50 1.99 2.01
CA ASN A 52 -18.13 0.60 2.38
C ASN A 52 -18.21 -0.43 1.26
N LEU A 53 -18.24 0.01 0.00
CA LEU A 53 -18.19 -0.84 -1.19
C LEU A 53 -16.85 -0.63 -1.89
N ILE A 54 -16.26 -1.71 -2.40
CA ILE A 54 -15.10 -1.61 -3.28
C ILE A 54 -15.61 -1.13 -4.63
N ILE A 55 -15.30 0.12 -4.99
CA ILE A 55 -15.72 0.74 -6.25
C ILE A 55 -14.66 0.58 -7.35
N ASN A 56 -13.40 0.46 -6.95
CA ASN A 56 -12.29 0.17 -7.84
C ASN A 56 -11.35 -0.82 -7.17
N GLU A 57 -10.81 -1.73 -7.96
CA GLU A 57 -9.84 -2.71 -7.50
C GLU A 57 -8.88 -3.01 -8.63
N GLU A 58 -7.62 -2.72 -8.37
CA GLU A 58 -6.59 -2.82 -9.37
C GLU A 58 -5.43 -3.62 -8.81
N LEU A 59 -4.79 -4.36 -9.69
CA LEU A 59 -3.57 -5.04 -9.37
C LEU A 59 -2.50 -4.62 -10.37
N TYR A 60 -1.39 -4.15 -9.83
CA TYR A 60 -0.25 -3.70 -10.61
C TYR A 60 0.88 -4.69 -10.46
N PHE A 61 1.45 -5.03 -11.61
CA PHE A 61 2.68 -5.77 -11.71
C PHE A 61 3.76 -4.79 -12.16
N PHE A 62 4.80 -4.67 -11.34
CA PHE A 62 5.95 -3.88 -11.69
C PHE A 62 6.93 -4.79 -12.42
N SER A 63 7.14 -4.52 -13.71
CA SER A 63 8.16 -5.18 -14.51
C SER A 63 9.33 -4.22 -14.77
N ASN A 64 10.47 -4.78 -15.18
CA ASN A 64 11.69 -4.01 -15.48
C ASN A 64 11.53 -2.96 -16.59
N GLU A 65 10.40 -2.91 -17.28
CA GLU A 65 10.17 -2.01 -18.42
C GLU A 65 8.89 -1.19 -18.29
N ARG A 66 7.85 -1.68 -17.58
CA ARG A 66 6.55 -1.00 -17.42
C ARG A 66 5.81 -1.42 -16.14
N THR A 67 5.04 -0.49 -15.60
CA THR A 67 3.93 -0.80 -14.69
C THR A 67 2.78 -1.31 -15.54
N GLU A 68 2.39 -2.57 -15.36
CA GLU A 68 1.29 -3.18 -16.09
C GLU A 68 0.07 -3.29 -15.17
N LYS A 69 -1.02 -2.63 -15.56
CA LYS A 69 -2.33 -2.84 -14.95
C LYS A 69 -2.88 -4.19 -15.43
N CYS A 70 -3.18 -5.08 -14.50
CA CYS A 70 -3.85 -6.33 -14.84
C CYS A 70 -5.33 -6.06 -15.10
N ALA A 71 -5.73 -6.03 -16.38
CA ALA A 71 -7.06 -5.64 -16.80
C ALA A 71 -8.18 -6.64 -16.42
N GLU A 72 -7.83 -7.85 -15.96
CA GLU A 72 -8.81 -8.85 -15.54
C GLU A 72 -8.37 -9.59 -14.28
N MET A 73 -9.15 -9.49 -13.20
CA MET A 73 -9.12 -10.43 -12.08
C MET A 73 -9.68 -11.82 -12.48
N SER A 74 -9.49 -12.27 -13.73
CA SER A 74 -9.90 -13.61 -14.15
C SER A 74 -9.00 -14.69 -13.55
N GLN A 75 -7.80 -14.32 -13.08
CA GLN A 75 -6.97 -15.17 -12.23
C GLN A 75 -6.83 -14.56 -10.84
N PRO A 76 -7.22 -15.30 -9.77
CA PRO A 76 -7.02 -14.83 -8.40
C PRO A 76 -5.53 -14.74 -8.14
N VAL A 77 -5.00 -13.52 -8.11
CA VAL A 77 -3.61 -13.32 -7.76
C VAL A 77 -3.42 -13.74 -6.33
N SER A 78 -2.45 -14.62 -6.15
CA SER A 78 -2.22 -15.22 -4.85
C SER A 78 -1.75 -14.14 -3.89
N LYS A 79 -2.52 -13.89 -2.84
CA LYS A 79 -2.19 -12.94 -1.75
C LYS A 79 -0.75 -13.08 -1.24
N LYS A 80 -0.14 -14.27 -1.34
CA LYS A 80 1.26 -14.50 -0.95
C LYS A 80 2.29 -13.69 -1.74
N TYR A 81 1.93 -13.19 -2.92
CA TYR A 81 2.84 -12.43 -3.79
C TYR A 81 2.53 -10.93 -3.79
N THR A 82 1.42 -10.50 -3.19
CA THR A 82 1.12 -9.08 -3.01
C THR A 82 2.09 -8.50 -1.99
N ASN A 83 2.86 -7.50 -2.42
CA ASN A 83 3.83 -6.80 -1.59
C ASN A 83 3.15 -5.67 -0.83
N THR A 84 2.31 -4.90 -1.50
CA THR A 84 1.61 -3.75 -0.91
C THR A 84 0.12 -3.86 -1.17
N VAL A 85 -0.67 -3.53 -0.15
CA VAL A 85 -2.11 -3.29 -0.28
C VAL A 85 -2.36 -1.81 -0.01
N CYS A 86 -2.69 -1.08 -1.06
CA CYS A 86 -3.04 0.33 -0.97
C CYS A 86 -4.56 0.48 -0.91
N ILE A 87 -5.05 1.21 0.08
CA ILE A 87 -6.47 1.34 0.37
C ILE A 87 -6.81 2.83 0.39
N THR A 88 -7.60 3.26 -0.58
CA THR A 88 -8.13 4.62 -0.63
C THR A 88 -9.57 4.62 -0.12
N LEU A 89 -9.81 5.35 0.96
CA LEU A 89 -11.13 5.52 1.55
C LEU A 89 -11.73 6.85 1.09
N ARG A 90 -12.86 6.76 0.37
CA ARG A 90 -13.74 7.88 0.01
C ARG A 90 -15.04 7.70 0.76
N ASP A 91 -15.55 8.77 1.38
CA ASP A 91 -16.84 8.81 2.07
C ASP A 91 -17.23 7.52 2.84
N THR A 92 -16.63 7.31 4.03
CA THR A 92 -16.83 6.08 4.82
C THR A 92 -17.46 6.36 6.18
N ASN A 93 -18.80 6.41 6.18
CA ASN A 93 -19.58 6.77 7.37
C ASN A 93 -19.94 5.59 8.29
N ASP A 94 -19.64 4.35 7.89
CA ASP A 94 -20.21 3.16 8.52
C ASP A 94 -19.13 2.17 9.02
N LYS A 95 -19.57 1.00 9.48
CA LYS A 95 -18.69 -0.07 9.98
C LYS A 95 -18.07 -0.89 8.85
N VAL A 96 -16.79 -1.22 9.01
CA VAL A 96 -16.09 -2.17 8.14
C VAL A 96 -16.75 -3.56 8.20
N SER A 97 -17.28 -4.05 7.08
CA SER A 97 -17.89 -5.38 7.01
C SER A 97 -16.86 -6.47 7.32
N LYS A 98 -17.32 -7.63 7.82
CA LYS A 98 -16.40 -8.75 8.10
C LYS A 98 -15.85 -9.34 6.79
N GLU A 99 -16.71 -9.47 5.78
CA GLU A 99 -16.33 -10.01 4.47
C GLU A 99 -15.21 -9.18 3.82
N PHE A 100 -15.32 -7.85 3.92
CA PHE A 100 -14.29 -6.94 3.45
C PHE A 100 -12.95 -7.15 4.16
N ARG A 101 -12.98 -7.27 5.49
CA ARG A 101 -11.76 -7.51 6.29
C ARG A 101 -11.09 -8.81 5.90
N ASP A 102 -11.86 -9.89 5.77
CA ASP A 102 -11.34 -11.21 5.39
C ASP A 102 -10.78 -11.19 3.95
N ARG A 103 -11.41 -10.43 3.05
CA ARG A 103 -10.96 -10.26 1.67
C ARG A 103 -9.61 -9.55 1.58
N ILE A 104 -9.41 -8.50 2.36
CA ILE A 104 -8.23 -7.62 2.26
C ILE A 104 -7.10 -8.07 3.18
N GLN A 105 -7.41 -8.86 4.20
CA GLN A 105 -6.39 -9.34 5.11
C GLN A 105 -5.37 -10.22 4.36
N ASN A 106 -4.12 -9.79 4.49
CA ASN A 106 -2.93 -10.37 3.92
C ASN A 106 -1.78 -10.14 4.92
N ARG A 107 -1.24 -11.23 5.46
CA ARG A 107 -0.17 -11.15 6.47
C ARG A 107 1.19 -10.84 5.87
N HIS A 108 1.33 -11.01 4.55
CA HIS A 108 2.60 -10.82 3.87
C HIS A 108 2.78 -9.39 3.38
N ALA A 109 1.68 -8.71 3.06
CA ALA A 109 1.68 -7.36 2.52
C ALA A 109 1.90 -6.28 3.58
N ASP A 110 2.54 -5.21 3.13
CA ASP A 110 2.54 -3.92 3.78
C ASP A 110 1.26 -3.15 3.39
N TYR A 111 0.74 -2.33 4.29
CA TYR A 111 -0.51 -1.61 4.10
C TYR A 111 -0.27 -0.11 4.00
N GLU A 112 -0.80 0.48 2.94
CA GLU A 112 -0.92 1.92 2.80
C GLU A 112 -2.40 2.30 2.86
N LEU A 113 -2.73 3.28 3.70
CA LEU A 113 -4.08 3.83 3.80
C LEU A 113 -4.07 5.29 3.37
N ILE A 114 -4.95 5.65 2.44
CA ILE A 114 -5.17 7.01 1.96
C ILE A 114 -6.60 7.40 2.33
N LEU A 115 -6.73 8.47 3.11
CA LEU A 115 -8.01 9.05 3.50
C LEU A 115 -8.35 10.20 2.55
N GLU A 116 -9.22 9.93 1.59
CA GLU A 116 -9.83 10.89 0.67
C GLU A 116 -11.27 11.19 1.10
N CYS A 117 -11.46 11.47 2.39
CA CYS A 117 -12.75 11.79 2.96
C CYS A 117 -12.60 12.82 4.07
N SER A 118 -13.55 13.76 4.16
CA SER A 118 -13.58 14.78 5.23
C SER A 118 -13.98 14.20 6.59
N THR A 119 -14.66 13.06 6.58
CA THR A 119 -15.12 12.32 7.77
C THR A 119 -14.71 10.85 7.68
N ILE A 120 -14.28 10.27 8.80
CA ILE A 120 -13.96 8.85 8.91
C ILE A 120 -14.52 8.30 10.21
N SER A 121 -15.16 7.13 10.14
CA SER A 121 -15.74 6.52 11.34
C SER A 121 -14.64 5.97 12.28
N PRO A 122 -14.83 6.02 13.61
CA PRO A 122 -13.91 5.38 14.56
C PRO A 122 -13.66 3.90 14.30
N ALA A 123 -14.64 3.21 13.67
CA ALA A 123 -14.52 1.81 13.31
C ALA A 123 -13.50 1.59 12.18
N TRP A 124 -13.46 2.47 11.17
CA TRP A 124 -12.46 2.44 10.11
C TRP A 124 -11.06 2.69 10.65
N MET A 125 -10.88 3.71 11.50
CA MET A 125 -9.57 3.99 12.11
C MET A 125 -9.10 2.86 13.01
N LYS A 126 -9.97 2.31 13.86
CA LYS A 126 -9.61 1.17 14.71
C LYS A 126 -9.20 -0.05 13.87
N TRP A 127 -9.87 -0.28 12.75
CA TRP A 127 -9.51 -1.37 11.84
C TRP A 127 -8.18 -1.10 11.14
N ALA A 128 -7.97 0.10 10.60
CA ALA A 128 -6.73 0.52 9.97
C ALA A 128 -5.52 0.34 10.89
N LEU A 129 -5.64 0.81 12.14
CA LEU A 129 -4.59 0.67 13.15
C LEU A 129 -4.37 -0.78 13.60
N ALA A 130 -5.32 -1.69 13.32
CA ALA A 130 -5.18 -3.12 13.59
C ALA A 130 -4.53 -3.89 12.44
N LEU A 131 -4.19 -3.24 11.32
CA LEU A 131 -3.47 -3.88 10.23
C LEU A 131 -2.04 -4.23 10.67
N PRO A 132 -1.57 -5.46 10.40
CA PRO A 132 -0.33 -5.98 10.99
C PRO A 132 0.93 -5.24 10.53
N LYS A 133 0.87 -4.57 9.38
CA LYS A 133 2.00 -3.85 8.76
C LYS A 133 1.54 -2.55 8.11
N LEU A 134 0.82 -1.70 8.84
CA LEU A 134 0.49 -0.36 8.36
C LEU A 134 1.79 0.46 8.25
N THR A 135 2.27 0.67 7.02
CA THR A 135 3.51 1.40 6.72
C THR A 135 3.24 2.87 6.43
N ARG A 136 2.04 3.19 5.93
CA ARG A 136 1.68 4.55 5.55
C ARG A 136 0.22 4.87 5.85
N LEU A 137 0.00 6.04 6.44
CA LEU A 137 -1.30 6.69 6.58
C LEU A 137 -1.21 8.08 5.96
N CYS A 138 -1.97 8.30 4.88
CA CYS A 138 -2.05 9.57 4.18
C CYS A 138 -3.43 10.19 4.42
N ILE A 139 -3.46 11.48 4.73
CA ILE A 139 -4.70 12.26 4.87
C ILE A 139 -4.69 13.24 3.70
N ALA A 140 -5.41 12.90 2.63
CA ALA A 140 -5.40 13.67 1.39
C ALA A 140 -6.41 14.83 1.43
N GLU A 141 -7.51 14.66 2.16
CA GLU A 141 -8.47 15.74 2.43
C GLU A 141 -8.38 16.20 3.88
N LYS A 142 -8.56 17.51 4.12
CA LYS A 142 -8.61 18.03 5.49
C LYS A 142 -9.78 17.36 6.21
N LEU A 143 -9.46 16.57 7.24
CA LEU A 143 -10.45 16.04 8.16
C LEU A 143 -11.19 17.19 8.86
N GLU A 144 -12.49 17.04 9.03
CA GLU A 144 -13.29 17.99 9.81
C GLU A 144 -12.78 18.05 11.26
N ASP A 145 -12.83 19.24 11.88
CA ASP A 145 -12.22 19.48 13.19
C ASP A 145 -12.80 18.55 14.28
N ALA A 146 -14.09 18.17 14.17
CA ALA A 146 -14.73 17.20 15.06
C ALA A 146 -14.16 15.77 14.93
N ALA A 147 -13.63 15.42 13.75
CA ALA A 147 -12.94 14.15 13.55
C ALA A 147 -11.55 14.21 14.21
N LEU A 148 -10.81 15.32 14.07
CA LEU A 148 -9.47 15.51 14.65
C LEU A 148 -9.45 15.41 16.19
N ASP A 149 -10.41 16.02 16.87
CA ASP A 149 -10.52 16.00 18.34
C ASP A 149 -10.66 14.59 18.91
N PHE A 150 -11.21 13.65 18.12
CA PHE A 150 -11.33 12.24 18.51
C PHE A 150 -10.02 11.46 18.35
N TYR A 151 -9.11 11.91 17.46
CA TYR A 151 -7.89 11.18 17.11
C TYR A 151 -6.64 11.60 17.88
N LEU A 152 -6.66 12.75 18.56
CA LEU A 152 -5.52 13.29 19.31
C LEU A 152 -5.58 13.01 20.83
N GLN A 153 -6.50 12.17 21.29
CA GLN A 153 -6.60 11.70 22.69
C GLN A 153 -5.99 10.31 22.85
#